data_AF-A0A367YXE4-F1
#
_entry.id   AF-A0A367YXE4-F1
#
_cell.length_a   1.000
_cell.length_b   1.000
_cell.length_c   1.000
_cell.angle_alpha   90.00
_cell.angle_beta   90.00
_cell.angle_gamma   90.00
#
_symmetry.space_group_name_H-M   'P 1'
#
loop_
_entity.id
_entity.type
_entity.pdbx_description
1 polymer ?
#
loop_
_entity_poly.entity_id
_entity_poly.type
_entity_poly.pdbx_seq_one_letter_code
_entity_poly.pdbx_strand_id
1 'polypeptide(L)'
;MPGRPGRGAPAPADLAGGGPRGGRPRRARPEALTVELQLAGRPVLVAGGGPRAAALALDLLDRGAEVTVLAREACEDVTEPAAEGRLRWVPRDAAEDDLDACWLLAVATGSAVEDSRLTAAAERRRLLTVRPPVPAERPPARRCRGRVVLVGGGPGAEDLITVRGMRWLERADVVVADRLGPSTLLRRLPAGVEVVDVGKTPGHHPVSQGEINRVLVDQAALGRTVVRLKGGDPFLFGRGGEEWLACVEAGVDVEVVPGVSSALAVPALAGVPVTHRGLSRGVWVEHGHGRLSEAAVAAVRDGAATLVVLMGMANLDQHVADLLAGGADPGTPAAVVERGTTPQERAVRAPLSGLVRAVREQGLRPPAVVVVGAVVAALTGGEPVACGENEV
;
A
#
# COMPACT_ATOMS: atom_id res chain seq x y z
N MET A 1 -17.09 -73.36 55.58
CA MET A 1 -17.14 -73.70 54.15
C MET A 1 -17.22 -72.40 53.35
N PRO A 2 -16.53 -72.31 52.21
CA PRO A 2 -15.52 -71.30 51.85
C PRO A 2 -16.04 -70.23 50.86
N GLY A 3 -15.32 -69.15 50.49
CA GLY A 3 -13.88 -68.94 50.57
C GLY A 3 -13.39 -67.50 50.32
N ARG A 4 -12.13 -67.33 50.74
CA ARG A 4 -11.13 -66.29 50.38
C ARG A 4 -10.64 -66.49 48.91
N PRO A 5 -9.85 -65.60 48.26
CA PRO A 5 -8.80 -64.70 48.82
C PRO A 5 -8.80 -63.25 48.26
N GLY A 6 -8.22 -62.23 48.92
CA GLY A 6 -6.77 -61.93 49.03
C GLY A 6 -6.30 -61.20 47.76
N ARG A 7 -5.49 -60.13 47.74
CA ARG A 7 -4.46 -59.55 48.61
C ARG A 7 -4.30 -58.08 48.16
N GLY A 8 -3.95 -57.16 49.05
CA GLY A 8 -2.55 -56.68 49.13
C GLY A 8 -2.34 -55.43 48.28
N ALA A 9 -2.36 -54.27 48.93
CA ALA A 9 -2.04 -52.98 48.34
C ALA A 9 -0.63 -52.98 47.72
N PRO A 10 -0.43 -52.45 46.50
CA PRO A 10 0.90 -52.24 45.97
C PRO A 10 1.51 -50.94 46.52
N ALA A 11 2.79 -51.03 46.85
CA ALA A 11 3.69 -49.96 47.28
C ALA A 11 3.82 -48.82 46.24
N PRO A 12 4.25 -47.61 46.64
CA PRO A 12 4.35 -46.47 45.74
C PRO A 12 5.47 -46.70 44.72
N ALA A 13 5.15 -46.51 43.44
CA ALA A 13 6.12 -46.53 42.37
C ALA A 13 6.83 -45.17 42.29
N ASP A 14 8.15 -45.22 42.43
CA ASP A 14 9.06 -44.18 41.98
C ASP A 14 8.83 -43.86 40.51
N LEU A 15 8.50 -42.60 40.22
CA LEU A 15 8.62 -42.03 38.88
C LEU A 15 9.53 -40.80 38.97
N ALA A 16 10.83 -41.08 39.09
CA ALA A 16 11.86 -40.19 38.59
C ALA A 16 11.71 -40.10 37.07
N GLY A 17 11.13 -38.99 36.60
CA GLY A 17 10.94 -38.68 35.19
C GLY A 17 10.92 -37.17 34.98
N GLY A 18 12.09 -36.54 35.14
CA GLY A 18 12.28 -35.12 34.85
C GLY A 18 12.14 -34.84 33.36
N GLY A 19 10.92 -34.51 32.92
CA GLY A 19 10.70 -33.89 31.62
C GLY A 19 11.28 -32.47 31.60
N PRO A 20 11.89 -32.03 30.48
CA PRO A 20 12.44 -30.68 30.39
C PRO A 20 11.30 -29.68 30.52
N ARG A 21 11.30 -28.90 31.60
CA ARG A 21 10.41 -27.76 31.77
C ARG A 21 10.63 -26.83 30.58
N GLY A 22 9.62 -26.75 29.70
CA GLY A 22 9.61 -25.84 28.56
C GLY A 22 9.84 -24.41 29.04
N GLY A 23 11.07 -23.93 28.87
CA GLY A 23 11.39 -22.52 29.04
C GLY A 23 10.55 -21.73 28.06
N ARG A 24 9.71 -20.81 28.56
CA ARG A 24 9.09 -19.80 27.70
C ARG A 24 10.21 -19.14 26.88
N PRO A 25 10.09 -19.05 25.54
CA PRO A 25 11.10 -18.37 24.74
C PRO A 25 11.24 -16.94 25.28
N ARG A 26 12.46 -16.59 25.73
CA ARG A 26 12.79 -15.21 26.10
C ARG A 26 12.48 -14.35 24.87
N ARG A 27 11.51 -13.43 24.97
CA ARG A 27 11.32 -12.39 23.96
C ARG A 27 12.68 -11.70 23.80
N ALA A 28 13.25 -11.77 22.59
CA ALA A 28 14.44 -11.02 22.25
C ALA A 28 14.16 -9.55 22.61
N ARG A 29 15.00 -8.96 23.46
CA ARG A 29 14.93 -7.52 23.69
C ARG A 29 15.23 -6.84 22.35
N PRO A 30 14.49 -5.79 21.95
CA PRO A 30 14.87 -5.06 20.75
C PRO A 30 16.29 -4.53 20.94
N GLU A 31 17.21 -4.96 20.07
CA GLU A 31 18.62 -4.54 20.08
C GLU A 31 18.80 -3.11 19.57
N ALA A 32 17.77 -2.53 18.96
CA ALA A 32 17.78 -1.19 18.38
C ALA A 32 16.77 -0.26 19.08
N LEU A 33 17.19 0.98 19.29
CA LEU A 33 16.37 2.10 19.75
C LEU A 33 16.20 3.08 18.59
N THR A 34 14.97 3.51 18.33
CA THR A 34 14.71 4.62 17.39
C THR A 34 15.03 5.94 18.07
N VAL A 35 15.87 6.75 17.44
CA VAL A 35 16.25 8.09 17.89
C VAL A 35 16.07 9.08 16.75
N GLU A 36 15.69 10.32 17.08
CA GLU A 36 15.69 11.44 16.13
C GLU A 36 17.01 12.23 16.27
N LEU A 37 17.62 12.58 15.13
CA LEU A 37 18.90 13.29 15.08
C LEU A 37 18.72 14.64 14.36
N GLN A 38 19.29 15.71 14.92
CA GLN A 38 19.36 17.02 14.27
C GLN A 38 20.61 17.09 13.40
N LEU A 39 20.43 17.10 12.08
CA LEU A 39 21.52 17.03 11.09
C LEU A 39 21.92 18.38 10.50
N ALA A 40 21.13 19.43 10.72
CA ALA A 40 21.44 20.76 10.20
C ALA A 40 22.85 21.23 10.60
N GLY A 41 23.70 21.52 9.61
CA GLY A 41 25.09 21.96 9.79
C GLY A 41 26.04 20.89 10.35
N ARG A 42 25.65 19.61 10.34
CA ARG A 42 26.51 18.52 10.83
C ARG A 42 27.36 17.97 9.68
N PRO A 43 28.68 17.76 9.87
CA PRO A 43 29.53 17.13 8.87
C PRO A 43 29.17 15.66 8.74
N VAL A 44 28.70 15.25 7.58
CA VAL A 44 28.32 13.86 7.30
C VAL A 44 29.17 13.32 6.16
N LEU A 45 29.81 12.19 6.42
CA LEU A 45 30.64 11.50 5.45
C LEU A 45 29.84 10.36 4.82
N VAL A 46 29.77 10.33 3.49
CA VAL A 46 29.19 9.25 2.70
C VAL A 46 30.32 8.51 1.99
N ALA A 47 30.52 7.23 2.32
CA ALA A 47 31.49 6.36 1.65
C ALA A 47 30.80 5.56 0.55
N GLY A 48 31.17 5.81 -0.72
CA GLY A 48 30.57 5.22 -1.91
C GLY A 48 29.90 6.25 -2.83
N GLY A 49 29.91 5.96 -4.13
CA GLY A 49 29.40 6.88 -5.17
C GLY A 49 28.32 6.27 -6.06
N GLY A 50 27.85 5.06 -5.76
CA GLY A 50 26.76 4.41 -6.50
C GLY A 50 25.37 4.95 -6.11
N PRO A 51 24.30 4.50 -6.80
CA PRO A 51 22.93 5.01 -6.59
C PRO A 51 22.42 4.92 -5.14
N ARG A 52 22.85 3.89 -4.39
CA ARG A 52 22.50 3.76 -2.96
C ARG A 52 23.15 4.84 -2.11
N ALA A 53 24.41 5.15 -2.37
CA ALA A 53 25.13 6.20 -1.68
C ALA A 53 24.56 7.58 -2.04
N ALA A 54 24.20 7.78 -3.31
CA ALA A 54 23.56 9.00 -3.80
C ALA A 54 22.22 9.27 -3.11
N ALA A 55 21.35 8.26 -3.01
CA ALA A 55 20.06 8.40 -2.32
C ALA A 55 20.23 8.82 -0.84
N LEU A 56 21.22 8.26 -0.14
CA LEU A 56 21.54 8.68 1.23
C LEU A 56 22.09 10.11 1.27
N ALA A 57 23.04 10.43 0.39
CA ALA A 57 23.65 11.75 0.32
C ALA A 57 22.59 12.86 0.12
N LEU A 58 21.61 12.62 -0.75
CA LEU A 58 20.53 13.56 -1.03
C LEU A 58 19.54 13.68 0.15
N ASP A 59 19.11 12.58 0.79
CA ASP A 59 18.24 12.68 1.98
C ASP A 59 18.93 13.40 3.15
N LEU A 60 20.23 13.15 3.34
CA LEU A 60 21.03 13.84 4.36
C LEU A 60 21.16 15.34 4.05
N LEU A 61 21.39 15.68 2.78
CA LEU A 61 21.48 17.05 2.30
C LEU A 61 20.17 17.82 2.50
N ASP A 62 19.02 17.22 2.17
CA ASP A 62 17.69 17.81 2.35
C ASP A 62 17.36 18.07 3.83
N ARG A 63 18.04 17.36 4.74
CA ARG A 63 17.96 17.56 6.21
C ARG A 63 18.97 18.60 6.73
N GLY A 64 19.69 19.27 5.83
CA GLY A 64 20.63 20.34 6.13
C GLY A 64 22.02 19.87 6.56
N ALA A 65 22.39 18.60 6.33
CA ALA A 65 23.73 18.10 6.62
C ALA A 65 24.79 18.70 5.67
N GLU A 66 26.01 18.85 6.17
CA GLU A 66 27.18 19.16 5.36
C GLU A 66 27.76 17.86 4.80
N VAL A 67 27.34 17.50 3.59
CA VAL A 67 27.62 16.19 3.00
C VAL A 67 28.95 16.18 2.23
N THR A 68 29.84 15.26 2.61
CA THR A 68 31.04 14.91 1.82
C THR A 68 30.93 13.46 1.33
N VAL A 69 31.08 13.24 0.03
CA VAL A 69 31.09 11.93 -0.61
C VAL A 69 32.52 11.54 -0.98
N LEU A 70 33.01 10.41 -0.47
CA LEU A 70 34.29 9.81 -0.85
C LEU A 70 34.03 8.57 -1.71
N ALA A 71 34.33 8.67 -3.00
CA ALA A 71 34.25 7.55 -3.93
C ALA A 71 35.12 7.80 -5.16
N ARG A 72 35.86 6.78 -5.64
CA ARG A 72 36.65 6.87 -6.89
C ARG A 72 35.81 7.32 -8.09
N GLU A 73 34.62 6.75 -8.20
CA GLU A 73 33.63 7.05 -9.22
C GLU A 73 32.30 7.36 -8.54
N ALA A 74 31.54 8.26 -9.14
CA ALA A 74 30.26 8.71 -8.63
C ALA A 74 29.23 8.80 -9.77
N CYS A 75 27.99 8.41 -9.50
CA CYS A 75 26.88 8.54 -10.46
C CYS A 75 26.43 10.00 -10.60
N GLU A 76 25.61 10.27 -11.63
CA GLU A 76 25.08 11.61 -11.95
C GLU A 76 24.40 12.28 -10.75
N ASP A 77 23.63 11.51 -9.96
CA ASP A 77 22.97 11.98 -8.74
C ASP A 77 23.93 12.50 -7.63
N VAL A 78 25.23 12.23 -7.74
CA VAL A 78 26.27 12.79 -6.86
C VAL A 78 27.07 13.87 -7.58
N THR A 79 27.41 13.66 -8.85
CA THR A 79 28.26 14.60 -9.61
C THR A 79 27.54 15.91 -9.92
N GLU A 80 26.22 15.88 -10.20
CA GLU A 80 25.43 17.09 -10.46
C GLU A 80 25.33 18.00 -9.21
N PRO A 81 24.87 17.53 -8.04
CA PRO A 81 24.84 18.37 -6.84
C PRO A 81 26.23 18.81 -6.38
N ALA A 82 27.28 18.04 -6.66
CA ALA A 82 28.66 18.44 -6.40
C ALA A 82 29.08 19.62 -7.29
N ALA A 83 28.74 19.60 -8.57
CA ALA A 83 29.01 20.69 -9.51
C ALA A 83 28.24 21.97 -9.14
N GLU A 84 27.04 21.83 -8.57
CA GLU A 84 26.24 22.92 -8.02
C GLU A 84 26.74 23.45 -6.66
N GLY A 85 27.77 22.81 -6.08
CA GLY A 85 28.32 23.18 -4.77
C GLY A 85 27.41 22.83 -3.59
N ARG A 86 26.40 21.98 -3.79
CA ARG A 86 25.46 21.54 -2.75
C ARG A 86 26.07 20.48 -1.83
N LEU A 87 26.99 19.66 -2.35
CA LEU A 87 27.76 18.70 -1.59
C LEU A 87 29.22 18.69 -2.05
N ARG A 88 30.10 18.09 -1.26
CA ARG A 88 31.51 17.92 -1.64
C ARG A 88 31.77 16.49 -2.10
N TRP A 89 32.18 16.29 -3.34
CA TRP A 89 32.69 14.99 -3.81
C TRP A 89 34.22 14.99 -3.86
N VAL A 90 34.85 13.91 -3.38
CA VAL A 90 36.30 13.68 -3.51
C VAL A 90 36.53 12.32 -4.19
N PRO A 91 37.24 12.29 -5.35
CA PRO A 91 37.38 11.11 -6.19
C PRO A 91 38.42 10.11 -5.66
N ARG A 92 38.17 9.53 -4.48
CA ARG A 92 38.99 8.46 -3.86
C ARG A 92 38.18 7.62 -2.88
N ASP A 93 38.71 6.47 -2.50
CA ASP A 93 38.11 5.64 -1.44
C ASP A 93 38.21 6.35 -0.07
N ALA A 94 37.27 6.00 0.81
CA ALA A 94 37.28 6.44 2.19
C ALA A 94 38.37 5.70 2.99
N ALA A 95 39.16 6.45 3.75
CA ALA A 95 40.16 5.93 4.67
C ALA A 95 39.67 6.08 6.12
N GLU A 96 40.31 5.36 7.05
CA GLU A 96 39.92 5.43 8.47
C GLU A 96 40.15 6.81 9.09
N ASP A 97 41.11 7.57 8.57
CA ASP A 97 41.44 8.92 9.05
C ASP A 97 40.38 9.95 8.63
N ASP A 98 39.58 9.66 7.59
CA ASP A 98 38.46 10.53 7.18
C ASP A 98 37.33 10.55 8.21
N LEU A 99 37.29 9.55 9.09
CA LEU A 99 36.27 9.42 10.11
C LEU A 99 36.48 10.43 11.25
N ASP A 100 37.68 10.97 11.41
CA ASP A 100 38.02 11.82 12.56
C ASP A 100 37.30 13.19 12.52
N ALA A 101 36.84 13.61 11.34
CA ALA A 101 36.17 14.89 11.13
C ALA A 101 34.65 14.76 10.90
N CYS A 102 34.09 13.55 10.89
CA CYS A 102 32.66 13.34 10.61
C CYS A 102 31.83 13.17 11.89
N TRP A 103 30.59 13.65 11.87
CA TRP A 103 29.61 13.47 12.94
C TRP A 103 28.77 12.21 12.72
N LEU A 104 28.53 11.87 11.46
CA LEU A 104 27.81 10.68 11.01
C LEU A 104 28.55 10.08 9.82
N LEU A 105 28.64 8.75 9.79
CA LEU A 105 29.14 8.00 8.65
C LEU A 105 27.97 7.28 7.97
N ALA A 106 27.73 7.56 6.70
CA ALA A 106 26.85 6.79 5.82
C ALA A 106 27.69 5.85 4.94
N VAL A 107 27.47 4.54 5.05
CA VAL A 107 28.32 3.54 4.40
C VAL A 107 27.55 2.81 3.30
N ALA A 108 28.02 2.93 2.05
CA ALA A 108 27.43 2.30 0.88
C ALA A 108 28.45 2.16 -0.27
N THR A 109 29.62 1.57 -0.01
CA THR A 109 30.70 1.52 -1.02
C THR A 109 30.43 0.51 -2.13
N GLY A 110 29.47 -0.39 -1.92
CA GLY A 110 29.20 -1.52 -2.81
C GLY A 110 30.07 -2.75 -2.52
N SER A 111 30.97 -2.66 -1.54
CA SER A 111 31.82 -3.76 -1.06
C SER A 111 31.51 -4.05 0.40
N ALA A 112 30.93 -5.23 0.69
CA ALA A 112 30.60 -5.63 2.05
C ALA A 112 31.83 -5.69 2.99
N VAL A 113 33.01 -5.99 2.43
CA VAL A 113 34.27 -6.04 3.17
C VAL A 113 34.70 -4.64 3.59
N GLU A 114 34.61 -3.67 2.68
CA GLU A 114 34.98 -2.28 2.95
C GLU A 114 33.95 -1.61 3.87
N ASP A 115 32.66 -1.83 3.62
CA ASP A 115 31.58 -1.35 4.47
C ASP A 115 31.75 -1.82 5.93
N SER A 116 32.12 -3.10 6.11
CA SER A 116 32.37 -3.67 7.44
C SER A 116 33.62 -3.08 8.09
N ARG A 117 34.68 -2.83 7.31
CA ARG A 117 35.91 -2.20 7.81
C ARG A 117 35.65 -0.78 8.30
N LEU A 118 34.96 0.05 7.49
CA LEU A 118 34.62 1.43 7.83
C LEU A 118 33.67 1.49 9.03
N THR A 119 32.66 0.61 9.07
CA THR A 119 31.74 0.49 10.21
C THR A 119 32.50 0.14 11.49
N ALA A 120 33.41 -0.84 11.45
CA ALA A 120 34.21 -1.21 12.62
C ALA A 120 35.16 -0.08 13.06
N ALA A 121 35.68 0.71 12.12
CA ALA A 121 36.52 1.87 12.42
C ALA A 121 35.73 3.03 13.05
N ALA A 122 34.48 3.23 12.62
CA ALA A 122 33.55 4.20 13.20
C ALA A 122 33.12 3.80 14.63
N GLU A 123 32.83 2.51 14.86
CA GLU A 123 32.51 1.97 16.18
C GLU A 123 33.63 2.20 17.20
N ARG A 124 34.90 1.98 16.82
CA ARG A 124 36.06 2.29 17.68
C ARG A 124 36.13 3.76 18.08
N ARG A 125 35.58 4.65 17.25
CA ARG A 125 35.53 6.11 17.45
C ARG A 125 34.22 6.60 18.08
N ARG A 126 33.27 5.69 18.34
CA ARG A 126 31.91 6.00 18.83
C ARG A 126 31.13 6.91 17.86
N LEU A 127 31.38 6.73 16.56
CA LEU A 127 30.68 7.44 15.49
C LEU A 127 29.44 6.66 15.09
N LEU A 128 28.32 7.37 14.95
CA LEU A 128 27.08 6.76 14.47
C LEU A 128 27.23 6.40 12.99
N THR A 129 26.89 5.16 12.67
CA THR A 129 26.90 4.67 11.29
C THR A 129 25.49 4.44 10.80
N VAL A 130 25.14 5.04 9.66
CA VAL A 130 23.94 4.72 8.92
C VAL A 130 24.34 3.86 7.73
N ARG A 131 23.62 2.79 7.51
CA ARG A 131 23.69 2.02 6.27
C ARG A 131 22.35 2.19 5.57
N PRO A 132 22.32 2.29 4.23
CA PRO A 132 21.07 2.04 3.51
C PRO A 132 20.52 0.71 4.02
N PRO A 133 19.20 0.56 4.16
CA PRO A 133 18.65 -0.77 4.36
C PRO A 133 19.22 -1.65 3.25
N VAL A 134 20.03 -2.63 3.64
CA VAL A 134 20.49 -3.66 2.72
C VAL A 134 19.17 -4.27 2.22
N PRO A 135 18.85 -4.24 0.91
CA PRO A 135 17.77 -5.07 0.42
C PRO A 135 18.18 -6.46 0.85
N ALA A 136 17.42 -7.06 1.77
CA ALA A 136 17.80 -8.31 2.41
C ALA A 136 18.38 -9.21 1.32
N GLU A 137 19.67 -9.56 1.40
CA GLU A 137 20.27 -10.46 0.44
C GLU A 137 19.33 -11.65 0.36
N ARG A 138 18.69 -11.84 -0.81
CA ARG A 138 17.78 -12.94 -0.99
C ARG A 138 18.60 -14.17 -0.64
N PRO A 139 18.21 -14.96 0.38
CA PRO A 139 18.84 -16.24 0.56
C PRO A 139 18.79 -16.94 -0.79
N PRO A 140 19.88 -17.59 -1.25
CA PRO A 140 19.89 -18.30 -2.52
C PRO A 140 18.60 -19.12 -2.56
N ALA A 141 17.80 -18.90 -3.62
CA ALA A 141 16.43 -19.39 -3.69
C ALA A 141 16.42 -20.82 -3.19
N ARG A 142 15.91 -21.03 -1.97
CA ARG A 142 15.44 -22.35 -1.58
C ARG A 142 14.51 -22.75 -2.71
N ARG A 143 14.50 -24.02 -3.10
CA ARG A 143 13.58 -24.59 -4.11
C ARG A 143 12.12 -24.50 -3.61
N CYS A 144 11.70 -23.31 -3.21
CA CYS A 144 10.38 -22.91 -2.84
C CYS A 144 9.69 -22.58 -4.16
N ARG A 145 8.53 -23.18 -4.36
CA ARG A 145 7.64 -22.80 -5.45
C ARG A 145 7.40 -21.29 -5.34
N GLY A 146 7.41 -20.58 -6.47
CA GLY A 146 7.12 -19.16 -6.47
C GLY A 146 5.67 -18.92 -6.05
N ARG A 147 5.36 -17.67 -5.71
CA ARG A 147 4.05 -17.32 -5.14
C ARG A 147 3.53 -16.02 -5.71
N VAL A 148 2.22 -15.87 -5.67
CA VAL A 148 1.52 -14.64 -6.04
C VAL A 148 0.92 -14.01 -4.78
N VAL A 149 1.04 -12.69 -4.65
CA VAL A 149 0.39 -11.91 -3.61
C VAL A 149 -0.44 -10.82 -4.26
N LEU A 150 -1.76 -10.91 -4.15
CA LEU A 150 -2.70 -9.89 -4.61
C LEU A 150 -2.74 -8.77 -3.56
N VAL A 151 -2.20 -7.60 -3.88
CA VAL A 151 -2.07 -6.48 -2.93
C VAL A 151 -2.99 -5.35 -3.35
N GLY A 152 -3.89 -4.96 -2.45
CA GLY A 152 -4.64 -3.71 -2.56
C GLY A 152 -3.77 -2.50 -2.29
N GLY A 153 -3.57 -1.67 -3.31
CA GLY A 153 -2.76 -0.46 -3.27
C GLY A 153 -3.48 0.76 -2.70
N GLY A 154 -4.78 0.67 -2.42
CA GLY A 154 -5.55 1.82 -1.96
C GLY A 154 -6.09 2.70 -3.10
N PRO A 155 -6.82 3.78 -2.78
CA PRO A 155 -7.61 4.54 -3.75
C PRO A 155 -6.80 5.52 -4.61
N GLY A 156 -5.54 5.79 -4.26
CA GLY A 156 -4.68 6.73 -4.98
C GLY A 156 -3.50 7.22 -4.14
N ALA A 157 -3.76 7.71 -2.93
CA ALA A 157 -2.71 8.16 -2.01
C ALA A 157 -1.80 6.99 -1.59
N GLU A 158 -0.49 7.22 -1.61
CA GLU A 158 0.51 6.18 -1.28
C GLU A 158 0.43 5.70 0.16
N ASP A 159 0.08 6.59 1.09
CA ASP A 159 -0.01 6.31 2.52
C ASP A 159 -1.28 5.55 2.92
N LEU A 160 -2.19 5.32 1.96
CA LEU A 160 -3.36 4.46 2.13
C LEU A 160 -3.08 3.00 1.73
N ILE A 161 -1.87 2.65 1.30
CA ILE A 161 -1.44 1.26 1.25
C ILE A 161 -1.32 0.70 2.67
N THR A 162 -1.70 -0.56 2.87
CA THR A 162 -1.51 -1.20 4.17
C THR A 162 -0.02 -1.47 4.44
N VAL A 163 0.37 -1.49 5.72
CA VAL A 163 1.72 -1.89 6.14
C VAL A 163 2.09 -3.28 5.61
N ARG A 164 1.12 -4.21 5.52
CA ARG A 164 1.33 -5.53 4.93
C ARG A 164 1.57 -5.44 3.42
N GLY A 165 0.84 -4.58 2.71
CA GLY A 165 1.03 -4.36 1.27
C GLY A 165 2.42 -3.80 0.96
N MET A 166 2.85 -2.79 1.71
CA MET A 166 4.19 -2.20 1.55
C MET A 166 5.29 -3.23 1.78
N ARG A 167 5.18 -4.03 2.85
CA ARG A 167 6.12 -5.12 3.15
C ARG A 167 6.23 -6.16 2.03
N TRP A 168 5.16 -6.38 1.26
CA TRP A 168 5.18 -7.28 0.13
C TRP A 168 5.83 -6.65 -1.11
N LEU A 169 5.56 -5.37 -1.37
CA LEU A 169 6.26 -4.63 -2.43
C LEU A 169 7.78 -4.61 -2.23
N GLU A 170 8.25 -4.43 -0.99
CA GLU A 170 9.67 -4.48 -0.63
C GLU A 170 10.32 -5.87 -0.88
N ARG A 171 9.53 -6.94 -0.85
CA ARG A 171 10.00 -8.33 -1.01
C ARG A 171 9.83 -8.86 -2.42
N ALA A 172 9.08 -8.17 -3.26
CA ALA A 172 8.70 -8.62 -4.59
C ALA A 172 9.92 -8.86 -5.48
N ASP A 173 9.93 -9.96 -6.22
CA ASP A 173 10.82 -10.15 -7.38
C ASP A 173 10.24 -9.39 -8.58
N VAL A 174 8.92 -9.45 -8.73
CA VAL A 174 8.16 -8.86 -9.82
C VAL A 174 6.92 -8.19 -9.27
N VAL A 175 6.64 -6.97 -9.72
CA VAL A 175 5.39 -6.27 -9.46
C VAL A 175 4.59 -6.17 -10.75
N VAL A 176 3.41 -6.79 -10.78
CA VAL A 176 2.45 -6.70 -11.88
C VAL A 176 1.39 -5.66 -11.50
N ALA A 177 1.40 -4.51 -12.15
CA ALA A 177 0.57 -3.36 -11.79
C ALA A 177 -0.34 -2.91 -12.93
N ASP A 178 -1.50 -2.36 -12.57
CA ASP A 178 -2.36 -1.62 -13.49
C ASP A 178 -2.29 -0.11 -13.20
N ARG A 179 -2.85 0.69 -14.11
CA ARG A 179 -2.89 2.16 -13.99
C ARG A 179 -3.79 2.68 -12.87
N LEU A 180 -4.72 1.88 -12.36
CA LEU A 180 -5.71 2.34 -11.36
C LEU A 180 -5.13 2.33 -9.94
N GLY A 181 -3.99 1.66 -9.73
CA GLY A 181 -3.25 1.70 -8.47
C GLY A 181 -2.41 2.99 -8.29
N PRO A 182 -1.84 3.19 -7.09
CA PRO A 182 -0.91 4.28 -6.80
C PRO A 182 0.40 4.07 -7.58
N SER A 183 0.40 4.48 -8.86
CA SER A 183 1.54 4.34 -9.78
C SER A 183 2.82 5.00 -9.27
N THR A 184 2.72 5.95 -8.35
CA THR A 184 3.86 6.58 -7.69
C THR A 184 4.59 5.62 -6.74
N LEU A 185 3.90 4.62 -6.15
CA LEU A 185 4.57 3.54 -5.39
C LEU A 185 5.55 2.74 -6.25
N LEU A 186 5.28 2.61 -7.56
CA LEU A 186 6.18 1.89 -8.48
C LEU A 186 7.55 2.57 -8.58
N ARG A 187 7.63 3.89 -8.38
CA ARG A 187 8.88 4.67 -8.43
C ARG A 187 9.75 4.46 -7.19
N ARG A 188 9.16 3.94 -6.10
CA ARG A 188 9.84 3.70 -4.82
C ARG A 188 10.26 2.24 -4.65
N LEU A 189 10.01 1.40 -5.65
CA LEU A 189 10.40 0.00 -5.60
C LEU A 189 11.93 -0.14 -5.60
N PRO A 190 12.48 -1.16 -4.90
CA PRO A 190 13.90 -1.45 -4.97
C PRO A 190 14.36 -1.67 -6.43
N ALA A 191 15.57 -1.24 -6.76
CA ALA A 191 16.11 -1.31 -8.14
C ALA A 191 16.16 -2.72 -8.76
N GLY A 192 16.07 -3.79 -7.95
CA GLY A 192 16.04 -5.17 -8.41
C GLY A 192 14.64 -5.74 -8.68
N VAL A 193 13.58 -4.94 -8.53
CA VAL A 193 12.20 -5.38 -8.76
C VAL A 193 11.82 -5.14 -10.22
N GLU A 194 11.44 -6.21 -10.92
CA GLU A 194 10.90 -6.11 -12.28
C GLU A 194 9.45 -5.58 -12.22
N VAL A 195 9.11 -4.58 -13.03
CA VAL A 195 7.75 -4.03 -13.10
C VAL A 195 7.11 -4.42 -14.42
N VAL A 196 5.99 -5.14 -14.36
CA VAL A 196 5.18 -5.50 -15.53
C VAL A 196 3.91 -4.65 -15.51
N ASP A 197 3.82 -3.69 -16.44
CA ASP A 197 2.62 -2.87 -16.63
C ASP A 197 1.59 -3.66 -17.47
N VAL A 198 0.44 -3.98 -16.86
CA VAL A 198 -0.70 -4.65 -17.52
C VAL A 198 -1.84 -3.67 -17.82
N GLY A 199 -1.61 -2.37 -17.64
CA GLY A 199 -2.57 -1.32 -17.94
C GLY A 199 -2.75 -1.03 -19.43
N LYS A 200 -3.80 -0.27 -19.76
CA LYS A 200 -4.10 0.18 -21.13
C LYS A 200 -3.12 1.27 -21.56
N THR A 201 -2.07 0.97 -22.33
CA THR A 201 -1.22 1.99 -22.96
C THR A 201 -1.90 2.59 -24.20
N PRO A 202 -1.79 3.90 -24.48
CA PRO A 202 -2.23 4.46 -25.75
C PRO A 202 -1.50 3.74 -26.90
N GLY A 203 -2.25 3.13 -27.82
CA GLY A 203 -1.70 2.42 -28.98
C GLY A 203 -1.35 0.94 -28.78
N HIS A 204 -1.51 0.38 -27.57
CA HIS A 204 -1.40 -1.07 -27.35
C HIS A 204 -2.78 -1.69 -27.10
N HIS A 205 -3.03 -2.85 -27.73
CA HIS A 205 -4.25 -3.61 -27.51
C HIS A 205 -4.41 -3.93 -26.00
N PRO A 206 -5.64 -3.92 -25.46
CA PRO A 206 -5.87 -4.23 -24.06
C PRO A 206 -5.30 -5.63 -23.73
N VAL A 207 -4.41 -5.73 -22.74
CA VAL A 207 -4.01 -7.03 -22.19
C VAL A 207 -5.27 -7.67 -21.62
N SER A 208 -5.64 -8.81 -22.19
CA SER A 208 -6.80 -9.57 -21.74
C SER A 208 -6.57 -10.09 -20.32
N GLN A 209 -7.65 -10.38 -19.60
CA GLN A 209 -7.50 -10.98 -18.26
C GLN A 209 -6.76 -12.30 -18.29
N GLY A 210 -6.98 -13.11 -19.34
CA GLY A 210 -6.27 -14.37 -19.51
C GLY A 210 -4.76 -14.17 -19.61
N GLU A 211 -4.31 -13.12 -20.30
CA GLU A 211 -2.89 -12.77 -20.37
C GLU A 211 -2.35 -12.26 -19.03
N ILE A 212 -3.11 -11.44 -18.28
CA ILE A 212 -2.70 -11.02 -16.92
C ILE A 212 -2.54 -12.24 -16.02
N ASN A 213 -3.53 -13.15 -16.03
CA ASN A 213 -3.50 -14.37 -15.24
C ASN A 213 -2.28 -15.24 -15.62
N ARG A 214 -1.99 -15.35 -16.92
CA ARG A 214 -0.83 -16.08 -17.42
C ARG A 214 0.48 -15.45 -16.98
N VAL A 215 0.63 -14.13 -17.03
CA VAL A 215 1.82 -13.43 -16.52
C VAL A 215 2.07 -13.75 -15.05
N LEU A 216 1.01 -13.73 -14.22
CA LEU A 216 1.14 -14.06 -12.79
C LEU A 216 1.64 -15.49 -12.57
N VAL A 217 1.04 -16.44 -13.29
CA VAL A 217 1.40 -17.86 -13.20
C VAL A 217 2.81 -18.12 -13.72
N ASP A 218 3.14 -17.61 -14.91
CA ASP A 218 4.43 -17.82 -15.56
C ASP A 218 5.58 -17.25 -14.70
N GLN A 219 5.38 -16.06 -14.12
CA GLN A 219 6.37 -15.45 -13.23
C GLN A 219 6.55 -16.26 -11.93
N ALA A 220 5.46 -16.73 -11.31
CA ALA A 220 5.56 -17.56 -10.12
C ALA A 220 6.17 -18.95 -10.41
N ALA A 221 5.94 -19.51 -11.60
CA ALA A 221 6.55 -20.76 -12.05
C ALA A 221 8.09 -20.67 -12.14
N LEU A 222 8.64 -19.47 -12.33
CA LEU A 222 10.08 -19.20 -12.26
C LEU A 222 10.63 -19.15 -10.82
N GLY A 223 9.81 -19.45 -9.80
CA GLY A 223 10.21 -19.39 -8.39
C GLY A 223 10.19 -17.99 -7.78
N ARG A 224 9.60 -17.02 -8.47
CA ARG A 224 9.59 -15.60 -8.07
C ARG A 224 8.46 -15.31 -7.07
N THR A 225 8.68 -14.32 -6.22
CA THR A 225 7.65 -13.65 -5.42
C THR A 225 7.00 -12.57 -6.27
N VAL A 226 5.81 -12.85 -6.77
CA VAL A 226 5.04 -11.96 -7.65
C VAL A 226 4.04 -11.17 -6.83
N VAL A 227 4.10 -9.84 -6.89
CA VAL A 227 3.09 -8.97 -6.29
C VAL A 227 2.19 -8.42 -7.40
N ARG A 228 0.90 -8.77 -7.37
CA ARG A 228 -0.12 -8.14 -8.21
C ARG A 228 -0.66 -6.92 -7.47
N LEU A 229 -0.16 -5.73 -7.82
CA LEU A 229 -0.61 -4.47 -7.22
C LEU A 229 -1.88 -3.98 -7.93
N LYS A 230 -2.96 -3.81 -7.17
CA LYS A 230 -4.29 -3.45 -7.69
C LYS A 230 -4.78 -2.16 -7.04
N GLY A 231 -5.41 -1.27 -7.80
CA GLY A 231 -6.09 -0.11 -7.23
C GLY A 231 -7.23 -0.51 -6.29
N GLY A 232 -7.38 0.21 -5.19
CA GLY A 232 -8.39 -0.06 -4.16
C GLY A 232 -8.14 -1.39 -3.44
N ASP A 233 -9.15 -2.25 -3.46
CA ASP A 233 -9.13 -3.59 -2.87
C ASP A 233 -9.16 -4.68 -3.96
N PRO A 234 -8.39 -5.79 -3.84
CA PRO A 234 -8.35 -6.83 -4.86
C PRO A 234 -9.70 -7.47 -5.20
N PHE A 235 -10.61 -7.55 -4.22
CA PHE A 235 -11.86 -8.31 -4.33
C PHE A 235 -13.12 -7.44 -4.49
N LEU A 236 -13.01 -6.11 -4.40
CA LEU A 236 -14.12 -5.22 -4.75
C LEU A 236 -13.97 -4.70 -6.18
N PHE A 237 -14.65 -5.37 -7.12
CA PHE A 237 -14.61 -5.08 -8.58
C PHE A 237 -13.20 -5.04 -9.19
N GLY A 238 -12.19 -5.55 -8.48
CA GLY A 238 -10.81 -5.62 -8.94
C GLY A 238 -10.49 -6.85 -9.79
N ARG A 239 -11.42 -7.82 -9.91
CA ARG A 239 -11.19 -9.12 -10.57
C ARG A 239 -10.13 -10.00 -9.90
N GLY A 240 -9.75 -9.71 -8.65
CA GLY A 240 -8.77 -10.51 -7.92
C GLY A 240 -9.21 -11.97 -7.73
N GLY A 241 -10.52 -12.26 -7.72
CA GLY A 241 -11.02 -13.64 -7.66
C GLY A 241 -10.65 -14.47 -8.90
N GLU A 242 -10.68 -13.87 -10.10
CA GLU A 242 -10.28 -14.54 -11.34
C GLU A 242 -8.78 -14.82 -11.36
N GLU A 243 -7.98 -13.84 -10.93
CA GLU A 243 -6.51 -13.96 -10.81
C GLU A 243 -6.13 -15.03 -9.77
N TRP A 244 -6.85 -15.08 -8.63
CA TRP A 244 -6.69 -16.08 -7.58
C TRP A 244 -6.94 -17.50 -8.12
N LEU A 245 -8.08 -17.71 -8.77
CA LEU A 245 -8.47 -19.01 -9.29
C LEU A 245 -7.47 -19.53 -10.32
N ALA A 246 -6.96 -18.66 -11.21
CA ALA A 246 -5.93 -19.03 -12.18
C ALA A 246 -4.61 -19.48 -11.50
N CYS A 247 -4.22 -18.84 -10.39
CA CYS A 247 -3.05 -19.27 -9.62
C CYS A 247 -3.27 -20.64 -8.98
N VAL A 248 -4.43 -20.85 -8.36
CA VAL A 248 -4.79 -22.13 -7.73
C VAL A 248 -4.83 -23.26 -8.76
N GLU A 249 -5.44 -23.03 -9.92
CA GLU A 249 -5.51 -24.02 -11.01
C GLU A 249 -4.11 -24.42 -11.51
N ALA A 250 -3.19 -23.47 -11.55
CA ALA A 250 -1.78 -23.70 -11.92
C ALA A 250 -0.91 -24.28 -10.78
N GLY A 251 -1.47 -24.50 -9.58
CA GLY A 251 -0.73 -25.00 -8.42
C GLY A 251 0.29 -24.00 -7.84
N VAL A 252 0.04 -22.70 -8.04
CA VAL A 252 0.82 -21.58 -7.50
C VAL A 252 0.25 -21.16 -6.15
N ASP A 253 1.13 -21.00 -5.15
CA ASP A 253 0.73 -20.46 -3.85
C ASP A 253 0.27 -19.01 -4.01
N VAL A 254 -0.93 -18.68 -3.53
CA VAL A 254 -1.51 -17.34 -3.64
C VAL A 254 -2.01 -16.83 -2.28
N GLU A 255 -1.75 -15.55 -2.01
CA GLU A 255 -2.24 -14.82 -0.82
C GLU A 255 -2.88 -13.49 -1.24
N VAL A 256 -3.84 -13.00 -0.45
CA VAL A 256 -4.45 -11.69 -0.62
C VAL A 256 -4.11 -10.77 0.55
N VAL A 257 -3.76 -9.54 0.22
CA VAL A 257 -3.61 -8.42 1.15
C VAL A 257 -4.70 -7.41 0.81
N PRO A 258 -5.72 -7.28 1.68
CA PRO A 258 -6.78 -6.30 1.47
C PRO A 258 -6.25 -4.88 1.34
N GLY A 259 -6.97 -4.06 0.59
CA GLY A 259 -6.66 -2.65 0.38
C GLY A 259 -7.77 -1.74 0.89
N VAL A 260 -7.42 -0.46 1.07
CA VAL A 260 -8.42 0.57 1.36
C VAL A 260 -9.23 0.83 0.09
N SER A 261 -10.50 0.44 0.07
CA SER A 261 -11.35 0.61 -1.11
C SER A 261 -11.72 2.07 -1.38
N SER A 262 -11.70 2.47 -2.66
CA SER A 262 -12.19 3.78 -3.11
C SER A 262 -13.68 3.99 -2.83
N ALA A 263 -14.47 2.92 -2.71
CA ALA A 263 -15.88 3.03 -2.35
C ALA A 263 -16.11 3.65 -0.96
N LEU A 264 -15.12 3.54 -0.06
CA LEU A 264 -15.23 4.02 1.31
C LEU A 264 -14.33 5.24 1.55
N ALA A 265 -13.06 5.13 1.15
CA ALA A 265 -12.07 6.15 1.49
C ALA A 265 -12.21 7.44 0.68
N VAL A 266 -12.59 7.35 -0.60
CA VAL A 266 -12.75 8.55 -1.43
C VAL A 266 -13.90 9.42 -0.91
N PRO A 267 -15.12 8.90 -0.64
CA PRO A 267 -16.17 9.69 0.01
C PRO A 267 -15.73 10.23 1.37
N ALA A 268 -15.11 9.39 2.21
CA ALA A 268 -14.73 9.78 3.56
C ALA A 268 -13.77 10.97 3.57
N LEU A 269 -12.72 10.94 2.75
CA LEU A 269 -11.72 12.02 2.65
C LEU A 269 -12.27 13.25 1.93
N ALA A 270 -13.27 13.10 1.08
CA ALA A 270 -14.04 14.21 0.51
C ALA A 270 -15.08 14.80 1.49
N GLY A 271 -15.16 14.33 2.73
CA GLY A 271 -16.13 14.80 3.74
C GLY A 271 -17.55 14.28 3.52
N VAL A 272 -17.69 13.05 3.01
CA VAL A 272 -18.96 12.31 2.88
C VAL A 272 -18.83 10.96 3.58
N PRO A 273 -19.37 10.79 4.79
CA PRO A 273 -19.39 9.48 5.41
C PRO A 273 -20.35 8.58 4.62
N VAL A 274 -20.02 7.32 4.37
CA VAL A 274 -20.93 6.41 3.64
C VAL A 274 -22.10 5.92 4.51
N THR A 275 -22.01 6.12 5.83
CA THR A 275 -23.11 5.88 6.77
C THR A 275 -23.17 7.01 7.78
N HIS A 276 -24.36 7.35 8.22
CA HIS A 276 -24.55 8.28 9.32
C HIS A 276 -25.84 7.92 10.06
N ARG A 277 -25.77 7.87 11.39
CA ARG A 277 -26.94 7.53 12.22
C ARG A 277 -28.09 8.50 11.90
N GLY A 278 -29.29 7.95 11.72
CA GLY A 278 -30.47 8.72 11.35
C GLY A 278 -30.60 9.05 9.86
N LEU A 279 -29.55 8.86 9.04
CA LEU A 279 -29.58 9.19 7.61
C LEU A 279 -29.42 7.97 6.69
N SER A 280 -28.71 6.93 7.13
CA SER A 280 -28.50 5.70 6.35
C SER A 280 -28.25 4.51 7.28
N ARG A 281 -28.81 3.34 6.95
CA ARG A 281 -28.63 2.08 7.70
C ARG A 281 -27.73 1.07 7.00
N GLY A 282 -27.26 1.39 5.80
CA GLY A 282 -26.42 0.50 4.99
C GLY A 282 -25.69 1.23 3.87
N VAL A 283 -24.81 0.51 3.20
CA VAL A 283 -24.10 1.00 2.01
C VAL A 283 -24.31 -0.01 0.91
N TRP A 284 -24.74 0.47 -0.26
CA TRP A 284 -24.83 -0.32 -1.48
C TRP A 284 -23.70 0.10 -2.41
N VAL A 285 -22.78 -0.82 -2.72
CA VAL A 285 -21.68 -0.54 -3.66
C VAL A 285 -21.99 -1.24 -4.98
N GLU A 286 -22.12 -0.45 -6.04
CA GLU A 286 -22.55 -0.91 -7.37
C GLU A 286 -21.45 -0.72 -8.41
N HIS A 287 -21.35 -1.67 -9.35
CA HIS A 287 -20.52 -1.50 -10.51
C HIS A 287 -21.30 -0.74 -11.59
N GLY A 288 -20.86 0.47 -11.92
CA GLY A 288 -21.54 1.37 -12.85
C GLY A 288 -21.39 1.02 -14.34
N HIS A 289 -21.00 -0.20 -14.69
CA HIS A 289 -21.01 -0.62 -16.10
C HIS A 289 -22.41 -1.10 -16.47
N GLY A 290 -23.06 -0.40 -17.40
CA GLY A 290 -24.46 -0.67 -17.76
C GLY A 290 -25.45 0.06 -16.85
N ARG A 291 -26.66 -0.49 -16.75
CA ARG A 291 -27.76 0.07 -15.95
C ARG A 291 -27.61 -0.26 -14.47
N LEU A 292 -28.20 0.57 -13.61
CA LEU A 292 -28.25 0.26 -12.19
C LEU A 292 -29.16 -0.94 -11.93
N SER A 293 -28.80 -1.74 -10.92
CA SER A 293 -29.65 -2.83 -10.44
C SER A 293 -30.93 -2.27 -9.79
N GLU A 294 -32.01 -3.05 -9.81
CA GLU A 294 -33.25 -2.70 -9.11
C GLU A 294 -33.01 -2.45 -7.61
N ALA A 295 -32.09 -3.21 -7.01
CA ALA A 295 -31.72 -3.07 -5.61
C ALA A 295 -30.98 -1.74 -5.33
N ALA A 296 -30.08 -1.31 -6.22
CA ALA A 296 -29.43 0.00 -6.13
C ALA A 296 -30.44 1.14 -6.23
N VAL A 297 -31.43 1.01 -7.12
CA VAL A 297 -32.50 1.99 -7.29
C VAL A 297 -33.39 2.05 -6.04
N ALA A 298 -33.83 0.90 -5.54
CA ALA A 298 -34.62 0.81 -4.31
C ALA A 298 -33.89 1.38 -3.09
N ALA A 299 -32.58 1.12 -2.97
CA ALA A 299 -31.75 1.64 -1.88
C ALA A 299 -31.81 3.17 -1.76
N VAL A 300 -31.79 3.88 -2.90
CA VAL A 300 -31.88 5.35 -2.95
C VAL A 300 -33.33 5.81 -2.77
N ARG A 301 -34.29 5.20 -3.48
CA ARG A 301 -35.72 5.54 -3.39
C ARG A 301 -36.24 5.48 -1.96
N ASP A 302 -35.92 4.39 -1.26
CA ASP A 302 -36.43 4.11 0.09
C ASP A 302 -35.59 4.80 1.18
N GLY A 303 -34.48 5.47 0.81
CA GLY A 303 -33.53 6.05 1.76
C GLY A 303 -32.87 5.03 2.69
N ALA A 304 -32.92 3.74 2.34
CA ALA A 304 -32.49 2.65 3.20
C ALA A 304 -30.95 2.53 3.28
N ALA A 305 -30.25 2.90 2.22
CA ALA A 305 -28.80 2.83 2.13
C ALA A 305 -28.22 3.95 1.27
N THR A 306 -26.94 4.25 1.51
CA THR A 306 -26.16 5.13 0.63
C THR A 306 -25.67 4.32 -0.57
N LEU A 307 -25.95 4.81 -1.78
CA LEU A 307 -25.46 4.22 -3.01
C LEU A 307 -24.09 4.79 -3.34
N VAL A 308 -23.10 3.92 -3.55
CA VAL A 308 -21.77 4.25 -4.05
C VAL A 308 -21.55 3.53 -5.38
N VAL A 309 -21.37 4.27 -6.46
CA VAL A 309 -21.16 3.70 -7.80
C VAL A 309 -19.70 3.85 -8.20
N LEU A 310 -19.05 2.71 -8.46
CA LEU A 310 -17.69 2.64 -9.00
C LEU A 310 -17.73 2.45 -10.51
N MET A 311 -16.83 3.11 -11.24
CA MET A 311 -16.74 3.02 -12.71
C MET A 311 -18.03 3.46 -13.45
N GLY A 312 -18.83 4.34 -12.84
CA GLY A 312 -20.13 4.78 -13.38
C GLY A 312 -20.10 6.03 -14.27
N MET A 313 -18.98 6.76 -14.33
CA MET A 313 -18.93 8.07 -15.00
C MET A 313 -19.38 8.07 -16.47
N ALA A 314 -19.10 7.01 -17.22
CA ALA A 314 -19.52 6.91 -18.62
C ALA A 314 -21.04 6.72 -18.78
N ASN A 315 -21.71 6.22 -17.75
CA ASN A 315 -23.14 5.91 -17.72
C ASN A 315 -23.91 6.83 -16.76
N LEU A 316 -23.30 7.92 -16.28
CA LEU A 316 -23.87 8.77 -15.24
C LEU A 316 -25.26 9.31 -15.62
N ASP A 317 -25.43 9.76 -16.85
CA ASP A 317 -26.73 10.18 -17.40
C ASP A 317 -27.80 9.10 -17.25
N GLN A 318 -27.46 7.86 -17.63
CA GLN A 318 -28.37 6.72 -17.53
C GLN A 318 -28.65 6.34 -16.08
N HIS A 319 -27.65 6.37 -15.20
CA HIS A 319 -27.82 6.07 -13.78
C HIS A 319 -28.74 7.06 -13.09
N VAL A 320 -28.59 8.36 -13.37
CA VAL A 320 -29.50 9.39 -12.84
C VAL A 320 -30.91 9.18 -13.38
N ALA A 321 -31.06 8.88 -14.68
CA ALA A 321 -32.36 8.56 -15.27
C ALA A 321 -33.01 7.31 -14.65
N ASP A 322 -32.24 6.25 -14.40
CA ASP A 322 -32.70 5.01 -13.75
C ASP A 322 -33.21 5.29 -12.34
N LEU A 323 -32.48 6.08 -11.55
CA LEU A 323 -32.88 6.47 -10.19
C LEU A 323 -34.18 7.30 -10.20
N LEU A 324 -34.26 8.32 -11.06
CA LEU A 324 -35.45 9.18 -11.14
C LEU A 324 -36.68 8.42 -11.64
N ALA A 325 -36.52 7.60 -12.68
CA ALA A 325 -37.60 6.74 -13.19
C ALA A 325 -38.05 5.69 -12.16
N GLY A 326 -37.12 5.24 -11.31
CA GLY A 326 -37.39 4.37 -10.18
C GLY A 326 -38.06 5.04 -8.98
N GLY A 327 -38.32 6.34 -9.04
CA GLY A 327 -39.00 7.09 -7.99
C GLY A 327 -38.09 7.69 -6.91
N ALA A 328 -36.77 7.75 -7.13
CA ALA A 328 -35.89 8.49 -6.23
C ALA A 328 -36.24 9.99 -6.22
N ASP A 329 -36.19 10.62 -5.05
CA ASP A 329 -36.44 12.06 -4.90
C ASP A 329 -35.41 12.86 -5.74
N PRO A 330 -35.84 13.73 -6.68
CA PRO A 330 -34.96 14.61 -7.45
C PRO A 330 -34.05 15.51 -6.59
N GLY A 331 -34.45 15.79 -5.36
CA GLY A 331 -33.72 16.56 -4.34
C GLY A 331 -32.65 15.76 -3.60
N THR A 332 -32.58 14.43 -3.77
CA THR A 332 -31.62 13.56 -3.06
C THR A 332 -30.19 14.08 -3.24
N PRO A 333 -29.45 14.36 -2.15
CA PRO A 333 -28.08 14.82 -2.25
C PRO A 333 -27.17 13.78 -2.93
N ALA A 334 -26.33 14.24 -3.87
CA ALA A 334 -25.37 13.40 -4.57
C ALA A 334 -24.02 14.11 -4.75
N ALA A 335 -22.95 13.33 -4.84
CA ALA A 335 -21.59 13.81 -5.03
C ALA A 335 -20.84 12.97 -6.07
N VAL A 336 -19.91 13.61 -6.79
CA VAL A 336 -18.90 12.92 -7.60
C VAL A 336 -17.53 13.41 -7.18
N VAL A 337 -16.62 12.48 -6.92
CA VAL A 337 -15.22 12.77 -6.54
C VAL A 337 -14.29 12.14 -7.57
N GLU A 338 -13.65 12.97 -8.39
CA GLU A 338 -12.64 12.63 -9.39
C GLU A 338 -11.25 12.54 -8.74
N ARG A 339 -10.47 11.52 -9.12
CA ARG A 339 -9.09 11.30 -8.65
C ARG A 339 -8.96 11.43 -7.12
N GLY A 340 -9.92 10.81 -6.42
CA GLY A 340 -10.00 10.90 -4.97
C GLY A 340 -8.71 10.48 -4.28
N THR A 341 -8.37 11.15 -3.18
CA THR A 341 -7.15 10.99 -2.36
C THR A 341 -5.85 11.45 -3.02
N THR A 342 -5.85 11.87 -4.28
CA THR A 342 -4.64 12.42 -4.92
C THR A 342 -4.59 13.94 -4.81
N PRO A 343 -3.42 14.58 -5.01
CA PRO A 343 -3.32 16.04 -5.07
C PRO A 343 -4.15 16.71 -6.18
N GLN A 344 -4.72 15.91 -7.11
CA GLN A 344 -5.56 16.37 -8.23
C GLN A 344 -7.03 16.03 -8.00
N GLU A 345 -7.42 15.73 -6.76
CA GLU A 345 -8.80 15.48 -6.35
C GLU A 345 -9.69 16.68 -6.70
N ARG A 346 -10.86 16.37 -7.27
CA ARG A 346 -11.90 17.36 -7.57
C ARG A 346 -13.24 16.77 -7.22
N ALA A 347 -14.10 17.55 -6.56
CA ALA A 347 -15.40 17.08 -6.13
C ALA A 347 -16.52 18.06 -6.52
N VAL A 348 -17.67 17.51 -6.86
CA VAL A 348 -18.90 18.27 -7.06
C VAL A 348 -20.02 17.65 -6.23
N ARG A 349 -20.85 18.49 -5.63
CA ARG A 349 -22.06 18.10 -4.90
C ARG A 349 -23.26 18.81 -5.52
N ALA A 350 -24.35 18.10 -5.72
CA ALA A 350 -25.58 18.63 -6.28
C ALA A 350 -26.77 17.74 -5.90
N PRO A 351 -28.01 18.25 -5.96
CA PRO A 351 -29.19 17.39 -6.00
C PRO A 351 -29.10 16.40 -7.17
N LEU A 352 -29.70 15.22 -7.02
CA LEU A 352 -29.70 14.14 -8.03
C LEU A 352 -30.10 14.65 -9.42
N SER A 353 -31.15 15.46 -9.50
CA SER A 353 -31.63 16.10 -10.75
C SER A 353 -30.62 17.03 -11.43
N GLY A 354 -29.69 17.62 -10.66
CA GLY A 354 -28.68 18.56 -11.15
C GLY A 354 -27.29 17.96 -11.34
N LEU A 355 -27.07 16.71 -10.91
CA LEU A 355 -25.74 16.10 -10.80
C LEU A 355 -25.00 16.04 -12.15
N VAL A 356 -25.67 15.57 -13.20
CA VAL A 356 -25.11 15.44 -14.55
C VAL A 356 -24.62 16.78 -15.08
N ARG A 357 -25.43 17.83 -14.92
CA ARG A 357 -25.09 19.20 -15.35
C ARG A 357 -23.86 19.70 -14.61
N ALA A 358 -23.84 19.56 -13.27
CA ALA A 358 -22.74 20.02 -12.44
C ALA A 358 -21.41 19.31 -12.78
N VAL A 359 -21.46 17.99 -13.04
CA VAL A 359 -20.32 17.19 -13.51
C VAL A 359 -19.79 17.67 -14.87
N ARG A 360 -20.69 18.01 -15.81
CA ARG A 360 -20.32 18.50 -17.15
C ARG A 360 -19.71 19.89 -17.11
N GLU A 361 -20.31 20.81 -16.36
CA GLU A 361 -19.84 22.19 -16.19
C GLU A 361 -18.43 22.23 -15.61
N GLN A 362 -18.15 21.36 -14.64
CA GLN A 362 -16.80 21.22 -14.10
C GLN A 362 -15.90 20.31 -14.96
N GLY A 363 -16.44 19.55 -15.91
CA GLY A 363 -15.63 18.68 -16.76
C GLY A 363 -14.90 17.57 -16.00
N LEU A 364 -15.53 16.96 -14.98
CA LEU A 364 -14.94 15.80 -14.28
C LEU A 364 -14.82 14.60 -15.24
N ARG A 365 -13.79 13.77 -15.03
CA ARG A 365 -13.48 12.58 -15.83
C ARG A 365 -13.22 11.36 -14.93
N PRO A 366 -13.25 10.14 -15.48
CA PRO A 366 -12.75 8.97 -14.77
C PRO A 366 -11.23 9.10 -14.46
N PRO A 367 -10.73 8.47 -13.38
CA PRO A 367 -11.47 7.70 -12.38
C PRO A 367 -12.21 8.62 -11.40
N ALA A 368 -13.47 8.28 -11.09
CA ALA A 368 -14.28 8.98 -10.10
C ALA A 368 -15.24 8.05 -9.37
N VAL A 369 -15.62 8.44 -8.15
CA VAL A 369 -16.60 7.76 -7.30
C VAL A 369 -17.85 8.61 -7.23
N VAL A 370 -19.02 8.02 -7.50
CA VAL A 370 -20.33 8.67 -7.38
C VAL A 370 -20.97 8.20 -6.07
N VAL A 371 -21.51 9.13 -5.29
CA VAL A 371 -22.22 8.84 -4.03
C VAL A 371 -23.59 9.48 -4.08
N VAL A 372 -24.64 8.74 -3.75
CA VAL A 372 -26.03 9.22 -3.71
C VAL A 372 -26.67 8.86 -2.37
N GLY A 373 -27.23 9.87 -1.70
CA GLY A 373 -27.96 9.71 -0.45
C GLY A 373 -27.76 10.88 0.51
N ALA A 374 -28.61 10.95 1.54
CA ALA A 374 -28.64 12.05 2.53
C ALA A 374 -27.28 12.32 3.21
N VAL A 375 -26.42 11.30 3.33
CA VAL A 375 -25.08 11.44 3.92
C VAL A 375 -24.18 12.45 3.19
N VAL A 376 -24.46 12.74 1.92
CA VAL A 376 -23.73 13.77 1.15
C VAL A 376 -23.95 15.17 1.73
N ALA A 377 -25.02 15.42 2.48
CA ALA A 377 -25.24 16.70 3.15
C ALA A 377 -24.83 16.70 4.64
N ALA A 378 -24.47 15.54 5.19
CA ALA A 378 -24.38 15.35 6.66
C ALA A 378 -23.31 16.21 7.35
N LEU A 379 -22.19 16.49 6.66
CA LEU A 379 -21.07 17.25 7.22
C LEU A 379 -20.97 18.68 6.68
N THR A 380 -21.91 19.10 5.82
CA THR A 380 -21.90 20.42 5.19
C THR A 380 -22.80 21.41 5.94
N GLY A 381 -22.54 21.62 7.24
CA GLY A 381 -22.94 22.80 8.03
C GLY A 381 -24.33 23.45 7.86
N GLY A 382 -25.36 22.71 7.42
CA GLY A 382 -26.75 23.19 7.28
C GLY A 382 -27.67 22.35 8.15
N GLU A 383 -28.73 22.96 8.68
CA GLU A 383 -29.63 22.34 9.67
C GLU A 383 -30.05 20.91 9.30
N PRO A 384 -30.08 19.97 10.27
CA PRO A 384 -30.55 18.63 10.03
C PRO A 384 -32.00 18.69 9.53
N VAL A 385 -32.27 18.08 8.37
CA VAL A 385 -33.64 17.81 7.91
C VAL A 385 -34.31 16.99 9.00
N ALA A 386 -35.26 17.60 9.70
CA ALA A 386 -36.03 16.95 10.75
C ALA A 386 -36.67 15.69 10.16
N CYS A 387 -36.32 14.53 10.72
CA CYS A 387 -37.12 13.33 10.52
C CYS A 387 -38.51 13.65 11.05
N GLY A 388 -39.52 13.59 10.19
CA GLY A 388 -40.91 13.64 10.61
C GLY A 388 -41.13 12.54 11.64
N GLU A 389 -41.45 12.96 12.86
CA GLU A 389 -42.16 12.13 13.82
C GLU A 389 -43.46 11.70 13.16
N ASN A 390 -43.65 10.39 13.01
CA ASN A 390 -44.98 9.81 12.94
C ASN A 390 -44.98 8.62 13.90
N GLU A 391 -45.44 8.92 15.11
CA GLU A 391 -46.14 7.94 15.95
C GLU A 391 -47.38 7.46 15.17
N VAL A 392 -47.51 6.14 14.98
CA VAL A 392 -48.46 5.28 15.70
C VAL A 392 -47.84 3.89 15.85
#